data_AF-A0A958DFS2-F1
#
_entry.id   AF-A0A958DFS2-F1
#
_cell.length_a   1.000
_cell.length_b   1.000
_cell.length_c   1.000
_cell.angle_alpha   90.00
_cell.angle_beta   90.00
_cell.angle_gamma   90.00
#
_symmetry.space_group_name_H-M   'P 1'
#
loop_
_entity.id
_entity.type
_entity.pdbx_description
1 polymer ?
#
loop_
_entity_poly.entity_id
_entity_poly.type
_entity_poly.pdbx_seq_one_letter_code
_entity_poly.pdbx_strand_id
1 'polypeptide(L)'
;SGAYPGKDMFAGKDTLHQDVKFAEQVLHYTWAVDHASSNGGVFFNSDSLFASDSLLQFNQGYHPHIYTVEAPDALNPVKDSHTILRYQDNQFSAAVAHAGDYKTVVMGFPFESIIEQKQRDYLMKMVLEFLE
;
A
#
# COMPACT_ATOMS: atom_id res chain seq x y z
N SER A 1 5.16 11.33 -10.35
CA SER A 1 5.18 9.85 -10.51
C SER A 1 4.76 9.19 -9.22
N GLY A 2 3.99 8.10 -9.28
CA GLY A 2 3.50 7.40 -8.09
C GLY A 2 2.53 6.26 -8.43
N ALA A 3 2.09 5.53 -7.41
CA ALA A 3 0.95 4.64 -7.49
C ALA A 3 -0.24 5.42 -6.93
N TYR A 4 -1.32 5.55 -7.71
CA TYR A 4 -2.54 6.28 -7.33
C TYR A 4 -3.74 5.36 -7.09
N PRO A 5 -3.59 4.19 -6.43
CA PRO A 5 -4.69 3.22 -6.33
C PRO A 5 -5.87 3.79 -5.54
N GLY A 6 -5.66 4.74 -4.63
CA GLY A 6 -6.74 5.43 -3.94
C GLY A 6 -7.28 6.56 -4.79
N LYS A 7 -6.43 7.55 -5.10
CA LYS A 7 -6.87 8.77 -5.78
C LYS A 7 -7.56 8.50 -7.11
N ASP A 8 -7.02 7.61 -7.96
CA ASP A 8 -7.62 7.31 -9.26
C ASP A 8 -8.97 6.63 -9.13
N MET A 9 -9.19 5.83 -8.08
CA MET A 9 -10.42 5.05 -7.91
C MET A 9 -11.55 5.85 -7.24
N PHE A 10 -11.22 6.85 -6.42
CA PHE A 10 -12.19 7.54 -5.56
C PHE A 10 -12.33 9.05 -5.81
N ALA A 11 -11.28 9.76 -6.28
CA ALA A 11 -11.33 11.21 -6.36
C ALA A 11 -12.38 11.71 -7.36
N GLY A 12 -13.30 12.56 -6.90
CA GLY A 12 -14.37 13.13 -7.71
C GLY A 12 -15.46 12.12 -8.12
N LYS A 13 -15.51 10.93 -7.50
CA LYS A 13 -16.46 9.86 -7.81
C LYS A 13 -17.40 9.62 -6.63
N ASP A 14 -18.65 9.32 -6.94
CA ASP A 14 -19.63 8.91 -5.92
C ASP A 14 -19.50 7.41 -5.58
N THR A 15 -20.21 6.97 -4.55
CA THR A 15 -20.15 5.58 -4.05
C THR A 15 -20.78 4.56 -4.99
N LEU A 16 -21.54 4.99 -6.01
CA LEU A 16 -22.15 4.11 -7.00
C LEU A 16 -21.28 3.92 -8.24
N HIS A 17 -20.25 4.76 -8.41
CA HIS A 17 -19.28 4.68 -9.50
C HIS A 17 -18.61 3.30 -9.55
N GLN A 18 -18.38 2.79 -10.77
CA GLN A 18 -17.87 1.44 -10.98
C GLN A 18 -16.47 1.26 -10.37
N ASP A 19 -15.58 2.25 -10.51
CA ASP A 19 -14.25 2.21 -9.91
C ASP A 19 -14.29 2.13 -8.38
N VAL A 20 -15.14 2.94 -7.72
CA VAL A 20 -15.30 2.88 -6.26
C VAL A 20 -15.79 1.49 -5.84
N LYS A 21 -16.79 0.96 -6.53
CA LYS A 21 -17.27 -0.41 -6.28
C LYS A 21 -16.19 -1.46 -6.53
N PHE A 22 -15.39 -1.32 -7.57
CA PHE A 22 -14.30 -2.25 -7.84
C PHE A 22 -13.25 -2.22 -6.72
N ALA A 23 -12.83 -1.03 -6.28
CA ALA A 23 -11.89 -0.89 -5.18
C ALA A 23 -12.43 -1.49 -3.87
N GLU A 24 -13.69 -1.25 -3.53
CA GLU A 24 -14.28 -1.74 -2.27
C GLU A 24 -14.68 -3.22 -2.30
N GLN A 25 -15.23 -3.69 -3.42
CA GLN A 25 -15.85 -5.01 -3.53
C GLN A 25 -14.92 -6.06 -4.13
N VAL A 26 -13.95 -5.64 -4.95
CA VAL A 26 -12.97 -6.53 -5.59
C VAL A 26 -11.61 -6.40 -4.94
N LEU A 27 -11.10 -5.19 -4.74
CA LEU A 27 -9.76 -4.99 -4.18
C LEU A 27 -9.75 -4.86 -2.64
N HIS A 28 -10.93 -4.65 -2.04
CA HIS A 28 -11.19 -4.57 -0.60
C HIS A 28 -10.46 -3.45 0.17
N TYR A 29 -10.39 -2.26 -0.42
CA TYR A 29 -9.95 -1.06 0.30
C TYR A 29 -10.83 0.16 0.00
N THR A 30 -10.76 1.15 0.88
CA THR A 30 -11.20 2.54 0.61
C THR A 30 -10.03 3.50 0.61
N TRP A 31 -10.17 4.65 -0.05
CA TRP A 31 -9.16 5.70 -0.03
C TRP A 31 -9.30 6.58 1.22
N ALA A 32 -8.18 6.81 1.90
CA ALA A 32 -8.12 7.70 3.05
C ALA A 32 -7.67 9.11 2.65
N VAL A 33 -6.42 9.23 2.17
CA VAL A 33 -5.80 10.50 1.76
C VAL A 33 -4.80 10.25 0.64
N ASP A 34 -4.53 11.26 -0.18
CA ASP A 34 -3.30 11.32 -0.99
C ASP A 34 -2.15 11.97 -0.20
N HIS A 35 -0.93 11.91 -0.73
CA HIS A 35 0.29 12.42 -0.08
C HIS A 35 0.44 11.90 1.35
N ALA A 36 0.18 10.61 1.52
CA ALA A 36 0.10 9.93 2.81
C ALA A 36 1.44 9.78 3.53
N SER A 37 2.55 10.15 2.90
CA SER A 37 3.87 10.15 3.52
C SER A 37 4.72 11.26 2.93
N SER A 38 5.67 11.73 3.73
CA SER A 38 6.62 12.81 3.41
C SER A 38 8.09 12.38 3.41
N ASN A 39 8.39 11.14 3.82
CA ASN A 39 9.76 10.63 3.92
C ASN A 39 9.98 9.22 3.35
N GLY A 40 8.92 8.50 2.97
CA GLY A 40 9.01 7.17 2.35
C GLY A 40 9.28 5.99 3.28
N GLY A 41 9.31 6.22 4.60
CA GLY A 41 9.49 5.15 5.59
C GLY A 41 8.20 4.38 5.81
N VAL A 42 8.27 3.04 5.79
CA VAL A 42 7.15 2.16 6.14
C VAL A 42 7.59 1.01 7.03
N PHE A 43 6.69 0.56 7.90
CA PHE A 43 6.90 -0.56 8.80
C PHE A 43 5.74 -1.57 8.71
N PHE A 44 6.02 -2.82 9.05
CA PHE A 44 5.00 -3.88 9.06
C PHE A 44 4.08 -3.73 10.26
N ASN A 45 2.78 -3.91 10.02
CA ASN A 45 1.80 -3.89 11.10
C ASN A 45 1.95 -5.17 11.94
N SER A 46 2.15 -5.03 13.25
CA SER A 46 2.47 -6.13 14.18
C SER A 46 1.41 -7.22 14.28
N ASP A 47 0.14 -6.86 14.03
CA ASP A 47 -1.01 -7.77 14.15
C ASP A 47 -1.40 -8.39 12.80
N SER A 48 -0.48 -8.42 11.83
CA SER A 48 -0.74 -8.97 10.50
C SER A 48 0.03 -10.27 10.25
N LEU A 49 -0.42 -11.07 9.28
CA LEU A 49 0.34 -12.21 8.74
C LEU A 49 1.72 -11.80 8.18
N PHE A 50 1.95 -10.51 8.05
CA PHE A 50 3.20 -9.89 7.61
C PHE A 50 4.04 -9.35 8.77
N ALA A 51 3.77 -9.73 10.03
CA ALA A 51 4.50 -9.22 11.18
C ALA A 51 6.02 -9.40 11.03
N SER A 52 6.74 -8.28 11.08
CA SER A 52 8.19 -8.23 10.93
C SER A 52 8.72 -6.95 11.59
N ASP A 53 9.87 -7.05 12.25
CA ASP A 53 10.57 -5.87 12.79
C ASP A 53 11.37 -5.11 11.72
N SER A 54 11.31 -5.57 10.46
CA SER A 54 12.00 -4.92 9.34
C SER A 54 11.34 -3.59 8.99
N LEU A 55 12.16 -2.57 8.72
CA LEU A 55 11.70 -1.33 8.11
C LEU A 55 11.95 -1.38 6.61
N LEU A 56 11.06 -0.76 5.83
CA LEU A 56 11.25 -0.54 4.39
C LEU A 56 11.33 0.96 4.11
N GLN A 57 12.07 1.30 3.06
CA GLN A 57 12.22 2.67 2.62
C GLN A 57 11.94 2.73 1.11
N PHE A 58 10.90 3.46 0.71
CA PHE A 58 10.69 3.80 -0.69
C PHE A 58 11.19 5.21 -1.00
N ASN A 59 11.50 5.45 -2.27
CA ASN A 59 12.11 6.69 -2.68
C ASN A 59 11.11 7.85 -2.71
N GLN A 60 11.24 8.75 -1.76
CA GLN A 60 10.54 10.05 -1.71
C GLN A 60 11.50 11.25 -1.79
N GLY A 61 12.77 10.99 -2.08
CA GLY A 61 13.80 12.00 -2.25
C GLY A 61 14.49 11.89 -3.60
N TYR A 62 15.68 12.49 -3.68
CA TYR A 62 16.57 12.33 -4.82
C TYR A 62 17.24 10.96 -4.78
N HIS A 63 17.17 10.22 -5.88
CA HIS A 63 17.92 8.98 -6.08
C HIS A 63 18.40 8.89 -7.54
N PRO A 64 19.63 8.43 -7.81
CA PRO A 64 20.19 8.42 -9.17
C PRO A 64 19.50 7.45 -10.13
N HIS A 65 18.76 6.46 -9.62
CA HIS A 65 18.20 5.36 -10.43
C HIS A 65 16.72 5.05 -10.18
N ILE A 66 16.12 5.63 -9.14
CA ILE A 66 14.74 5.33 -8.73
C ILE A 66 14.01 6.66 -8.74
N TYR A 67 12.84 6.70 -9.38
CA TYR A 67 12.05 7.92 -9.44
C TYR A 67 11.50 8.29 -8.07
N THR A 68 11.21 9.57 -7.86
CA THR A 68 10.59 10.06 -6.63
C THR A 68 9.09 9.78 -6.65
N VAL A 69 8.58 9.15 -5.60
CA VAL A 69 7.14 8.96 -5.39
C VAL A 69 6.59 10.24 -4.77
N GLU A 70 5.84 11.04 -5.53
CA GLU A 70 5.45 12.38 -5.10
C GLU A 70 4.20 12.39 -4.22
N ALA A 71 3.30 11.42 -4.42
CA ALA A 71 1.98 11.41 -3.81
C ALA A 71 1.53 9.96 -3.51
N PRO A 72 2.14 9.32 -2.50
CA PRO A 72 1.68 7.99 -2.07
C PRO A 72 0.26 8.09 -1.48
N ASP A 73 -0.56 7.07 -1.68
CA ASP A 73 -1.92 7.00 -1.15
C ASP A 73 -1.96 6.25 0.21
N ALA A 74 -2.89 6.64 1.06
CA ALA A 74 -3.30 5.86 2.23
C ALA A 74 -4.58 5.10 1.92
N LEU A 75 -4.60 3.81 2.27
CA LEU A 75 -5.70 2.88 1.94
C LEU A 75 -6.25 2.27 3.23
N ASN A 76 -7.54 2.39 3.48
CA ASN A 76 -8.19 1.74 4.62
C ASN A 76 -8.73 0.36 4.22
N PRO A 77 -8.56 -0.68 5.05
CA PRO A 77 -9.12 -1.99 4.77
C PRO A 77 -10.66 -1.98 4.79
N VAL A 78 -11.28 -2.83 3.98
CA VAL A 78 -12.73 -3.08 3.96
C VAL A 78 -13.04 -4.51 4.40
N LYS A 79 -14.04 -4.67 5.27
CA LYS A 79 -14.49 -5.98 5.81
C LYS A 79 -13.30 -6.76 6.42
N ASP A 80 -13.13 -8.03 6.04
CA ASP A 80 -12.11 -8.95 6.53
C ASP A 80 -10.73 -8.72 5.88
N SER A 81 -10.41 -7.46 5.62
CA SER A 81 -9.10 -7.03 5.10
C SER A 81 -8.31 -6.36 6.20
N HIS A 82 -7.00 -6.35 6.05
CA HIS A 82 -6.10 -5.91 7.11
C HIS A 82 -5.00 -5.01 6.56
N THR A 83 -4.64 -4.00 7.35
CA THR A 83 -3.43 -3.22 7.10
C THR A 83 -2.20 -4.09 7.35
N ILE A 84 -1.32 -4.19 6.35
CA ILE A 84 -0.07 -4.96 6.44
C ILE A 84 1.17 -4.06 6.56
N LEU A 85 1.10 -2.83 6.04
CA LEU A 85 2.16 -1.83 6.13
C LEU A 85 1.57 -0.50 6.60
N ARG A 86 2.35 0.25 7.37
CA ARG A 86 2.02 1.61 7.81
C ARG A 86 3.12 2.59 7.47
N TYR A 87 2.75 3.81 7.10
CA TYR A 87 3.70 4.90 6.95
C TYR A 87 4.25 5.31 8.31
N GLN A 88 5.57 5.49 8.40
CA GLN A 88 6.26 5.73 9.66
C GLN A 88 5.94 7.11 10.26
N ASP A 89 5.65 8.11 9.42
CA ASP A 89 5.43 9.49 9.82
C ASP A 89 4.06 9.76 10.45
N ASN A 90 3.02 8.99 10.08
CA ASN A 90 1.65 9.24 10.55
C ASN A 90 0.83 7.98 10.85
N GLN A 91 1.40 6.78 10.67
CA GLN A 91 0.74 5.48 10.88
C GLN A 91 -0.47 5.20 9.96
N PHE A 92 -0.69 6.02 8.94
CA PHE A 92 -1.66 5.69 7.90
C PHE A 92 -1.32 4.37 7.24
N SER A 93 -2.36 3.65 6.85
CA SER A 93 -2.24 2.33 6.22
C SER A 93 -1.66 2.49 4.82
N ALA A 94 -0.43 2.01 4.65
CA ALA A 94 0.34 2.08 3.42
C ALA A 94 0.04 0.89 2.49
N ALA A 95 -0.47 -0.21 3.02
CA ALA A 95 -0.90 -1.35 2.23
C ALA A 95 -1.98 -2.16 2.94
N VAL A 96 -2.91 -2.70 2.16
CA VAL A 96 -4.03 -3.53 2.59
C VAL A 96 -3.89 -4.91 1.95
N ALA A 97 -4.14 -5.95 2.73
CA ALA A 97 -4.29 -7.32 2.24
C ALA A 97 -5.69 -7.86 2.56
N HIS A 98 -6.26 -8.60 1.60
CA HIS A 98 -7.55 -9.28 1.75
C HIS A 98 -7.36 -10.78 1.57
N ALA A 99 -7.99 -11.57 2.44
CA ALA A 99 -8.04 -13.02 2.32
C ALA A 99 -9.49 -13.51 2.51
N GLY A 100 -10.17 -13.75 1.39
CA GLY A 100 -11.53 -14.32 1.33
C GLY A 100 -11.59 -15.42 0.27
N ASP A 101 -12.62 -15.38 -0.58
CA ASP A 101 -12.76 -16.31 -1.73
C ASP A 101 -11.58 -16.20 -2.73
N TYR A 102 -10.88 -15.06 -2.70
CA TYR A 102 -9.62 -14.82 -3.36
C TYR A 102 -8.76 -13.91 -2.49
N LYS A 103 -7.49 -13.73 -2.88
CA LYS A 103 -6.53 -12.93 -2.12
C LYS A 103 -6.03 -11.74 -2.94
N THR A 104 -5.89 -10.59 -2.29
CA THR A 104 -5.33 -9.38 -2.89
C THR A 104 -4.37 -8.69 -1.95
N VAL A 105 -3.40 -7.97 -2.52
CA VAL A 105 -2.53 -7.04 -1.80
C VAL A 105 -2.48 -5.76 -2.62
N VAL A 106 -2.79 -4.62 -1.99
CA VAL A 106 -2.74 -3.30 -2.62
C VAL A 106 -1.86 -2.38 -1.79
N MET A 107 -0.87 -1.76 -2.43
CA MET A 107 0.05 -0.82 -1.80
C MET A 107 -0.21 0.59 -2.32
N GLY A 108 -0.20 1.57 -1.42
CA GLY A 108 -0.34 2.99 -1.74
C GLY A 108 0.92 3.62 -2.33
N PHE A 109 1.98 2.85 -2.54
CA PHE A 109 3.20 3.26 -3.20
C PHE A 109 3.70 2.15 -4.14
N PRO A 110 4.48 2.49 -5.19
CA PRO A 110 5.01 1.52 -6.13
C PRO A 110 6.06 0.59 -5.49
N PHE A 111 5.91 -0.72 -5.65
CA PHE A 111 6.85 -1.70 -5.08
C PHE A 111 8.29 -1.50 -5.55
N GLU A 112 8.48 -1.15 -6.83
CA GLU A 112 9.78 -0.92 -7.44
C GLU A 112 10.49 0.34 -6.90
N SER A 113 9.76 1.20 -6.19
CA SER A 113 10.33 2.41 -5.58
C SER A 113 11.01 2.16 -4.23
N ILE A 114 10.83 0.98 -3.63
CA ILE A 114 11.61 0.54 -2.46
C ILE A 114 13.09 0.55 -2.83
N ILE A 115 13.93 1.21 -2.04
CA ILE A 115 15.32 1.50 -2.40
C ILE A 115 16.17 0.22 -2.40
N GLU A 116 16.16 -0.49 -1.29
CA GLU A 116 17.02 -1.65 -1.08
C GLU A 116 16.44 -2.92 -1.73
N GLN A 117 17.24 -3.61 -2.54
CA GLN A 117 16.81 -4.87 -3.16
C GLN A 117 16.41 -5.92 -2.13
N LYS A 118 17.17 -6.03 -1.02
CA LYS A 118 16.85 -6.99 0.05
C LYS A 118 15.48 -6.74 0.68
N GLN A 119 15.07 -5.47 0.81
CA GLN A 119 13.75 -5.09 1.31
C GLN A 119 12.65 -5.47 0.31
N ARG A 120 12.90 -5.25 -0.99
CA ARG A 120 11.99 -5.71 -2.07
C ARG A 120 11.83 -7.23 -2.05
N ASP A 121 12.92 -7.96 -2.06
CA ASP A 121 12.91 -9.43 -2.09
C ASP A 121 12.19 -10.00 -0.86
N TYR A 122 12.44 -9.42 0.31
CA TYR A 122 11.75 -9.80 1.55
C TYR A 122 10.24 -9.54 1.48
N LEU A 123 9.83 -8.32 1.10
CA LEU A 123 8.42 -7.99 0.98
C LEU A 123 7.72 -8.86 -0.07
N MET A 124 8.34 -9.09 -1.22
CA MET A 124 7.77 -9.94 -2.28
C MET A 124 7.60 -11.37 -1.82
N LYS A 125 8.59 -11.93 -1.10
CA LYS A 125 8.45 -13.26 -0.50
C LYS A 125 7.21 -13.34 0.40
N MET A 126 7.03 -12.39 1.31
CA MET A 126 5.86 -12.36 2.20
C MET A 126 4.56 -12.21 1.41
N VAL A 127 4.54 -11.38 0.36
CA VAL A 127 3.36 -11.22 -0.53
C VAL A 127 3.03 -12.54 -1.22
N LEU A 128 4.01 -13.25 -1.76
CA LEU A 128 3.80 -14.54 -2.41
C LEU A 128 3.30 -15.61 -1.42
N GLU A 129 3.93 -15.72 -0.26
CA GLU A 129 3.49 -16.64 0.81
C GLU A 129 2.06 -16.36 1.29
N PHE A 130 1.65 -15.09 1.31
CA PHE A 130 0.27 -14.72 1.60
C PHE A 130 -0.69 -15.15 0.48
N LEU A 131 -0.30 -14.97 -0.79
CA LEU A 131 -1.16 -15.22 -1.95
C LEU A 131 -1.33 -16.70 -2.32
N GLU A 132 -0.38 -17.56 -1.93
CA GLU A 132 -0.49 -19.04 -2.05
C GLU A 132 -1.62 -19.62 -1.18
#